data_AF-A0A520BFB6-F1
#
_entry.id   AF-A0A520BFB6-F1
#
_cell.length_a   1.000
_cell.length_b   1.000
_cell.length_c   1.000
_cell.angle_alpha   90.00
_cell.angle_beta   90.00
_cell.angle_gamma   90.00
#
_symmetry.space_group_name_H-M   'P 1'
#
loop_
_entity.id
_entity.type
_entity.pdbx_description
1 polymer ?
#
loop_
_entity_poly.entity_id
_entity_poly.type
_entity_poly.pdbx_seq_one_letter_code
_entity_poly.pdbx_strand_id
1 'polypeptide(L)'
;MKPAALFLLTLALACLRAQAAMPPGELIDRLGVQMRQSLSATPPNEQPRDDVERAVAGEIAELIHGQPGHASLTAPDGQGRTPLMQAVSGGYLLVVKALLTDASVRQAINQADAAGETAWMKAQFAPGMTLAACQPGALTLDRYPLLLPYLQRMGVLMSGSRSVVAAITQALEEAGADRNADAAHEGWLARCPNTAPELRAALARGDLQTSLINDALQRQLGFNKTYAAGLASIAQRPPSEMKFIPPSRRPESITALRCARLPRPTLTGGLNWTGTLHLRVVAATRAGVVEVADFTLLSNDIPEPYVVDHFRGALIRALSGYQCEGDHVFEQEFRFKVE
;
A
#
# COMPACT_ATOMS: atom_id res chain seq x y z
N MET A 1 -70.32 -15.90 19.86
CA MET A 1 -69.51 -16.75 18.96
C MET A 1 -69.11 -15.94 17.73
N LYS A 2 -67.90 -15.37 17.71
CA LYS A 2 -67.23 -14.78 16.53
C LYS A 2 -65.71 -14.86 16.74
N PRO A 3 -64.94 -15.47 15.83
CA PRO A 3 -63.48 -15.43 15.80
C PRO A 3 -63.01 -14.41 14.75
N ALA A 4 -62.11 -13.50 15.07
CA ALA A 4 -61.38 -12.69 14.09
C ALA A 4 -60.25 -11.90 14.76
N ALA A 5 -59.23 -12.57 15.28
CA ALA A 5 -58.05 -11.89 15.82
C ALA A 5 -56.82 -12.80 15.82
N LEU A 6 -56.45 -13.39 14.68
CA LEU A 6 -55.19 -14.14 14.61
C LEU A 6 -54.69 -14.40 13.18
N PHE A 7 -54.59 -13.40 12.29
CA PHE A 7 -53.97 -13.63 10.97
C PHE A 7 -53.36 -12.40 10.29
N LEU A 8 -52.77 -11.47 11.06
CA LEU A 8 -52.08 -10.29 10.50
C LEU A 8 -50.77 -9.97 11.22
N LEU A 9 -50.03 -10.99 11.68
CA LEU A 9 -48.73 -10.81 12.35
C LEU A 9 -47.64 -11.73 11.79
N THR A 10 -47.63 -12.01 10.48
CA THR A 10 -46.63 -12.89 9.83
C THR A 10 -45.94 -12.31 8.60
N LEU A 11 -46.00 -10.99 8.34
CA LEU A 11 -45.36 -10.40 7.14
C LEU A 11 -44.57 -9.10 7.35
N ALA A 12 -44.34 -8.66 8.60
CA ALA A 12 -43.67 -7.38 8.87
C ALA A 12 -42.17 -7.47 9.23
N LEU A 13 -41.49 -8.60 9.02
CA LEU A 13 -40.07 -8.79 9.39
C LEU A 13 -39.12 -9.22 8.26
N ALA A 14 -39.58 -9.31 7.01
CA ALA A 14 -38.73 -9.66 5.87
C ALA A 14 -38.18 -8.45 5.09
N CYS A 15 -38.03 -7.31 5.75
CA CYS A 15 -37.30 -6.15 5.23
C CYS A 15 -36.15 -5.76 6.18
N LEU A 16 -35.39 -6.75 6.66
CA LEU A 16 -33.97 -6.53 6.85
C LEU A 16 -33.43 -6.19 5.46
N ARG A 17 -33.15 -4.91 5.20
CA ARG A 17 -32.33 -4.49 4.08
C ARG A 17 -31.10 -5.40 4.10
N ALA A 18 -31.01 -6.32 3.14
CA ALA A 18 -29.76 -6.97 2.83
C ALA A 18 -28.81 -5.84 2.47
N GLN A 19 -28.00 -5.42 3.45
CA GLN A 19 -26.89 -4.53 3.19
C GLN A 19 -26.07 -5.27 2.13
N ALA A 20 -25.97 -4.69 0.94
CA ALA A 20 -25.22 -5.33 -0.13
C ALA A 20 -23.84 -5.66 0.43
N ALA A 21 -23.48 -6.94 0.43
CA ALA A 21 -22.20 -7.39 0.96
C ALA A 21 -21.09 -6.60 0.24
N MET A 22 -20.16 -6.08 1.03
CA MET A 22 -19.06 -5.30 0.49
C MET A 22 -18.24 -6.17 -0.48
N PRO A 23 -17.86 -5.67 -1.67
CA PRO A 23 -17.04 -6.46 -2.57
C PRO A 23 -15.68 -6.78 -1.93
N PRO A 24 -15.10 -7.97 -2.17
CA PRO A 24 -13.83 -8.39 -1.59
C PRO A 24 -12.68 -7.39 -1.74
N GLY A 25 -12.57 -6.71 -2.88
CA GLY A 25 -11.55 -5.66 -3.06
C GLY A 25 -11.68 -4.52 -2.04
N GLU A 26 -12.90 -4.05 -1.76
CA GLU A 26 -13.14 -2.98 -0.79
C GLU A 26 -12.90 -3.45 0.65
N LEU A 27 -13.22 -4.73 0.96
CA LEU A 27 -12.85 -5.35 2.24
C LEU A 27 -11.34 -5.38 2.45
N ILE A 28 -10.57 -5.71 1.41
CA ILE A 28 -9.10 -5.79 1.45
C ILE A 28 -8.48 -4.39 1.60
N ASP A 29 -9.00 -3.40 0.87
CA ASP A 29 -8.53 -2.02 1.00
C ASP A 29 -8.76 -1.48 2.42
N ARG A 30 -9.92 -1.78 3.01
CA ARG A 30 -10.23 -1.44 4.41
C ARG A 30 -9.32 -2.17 5.39
N LEU A 31 -9.06 -3.46 5.18
CA LEU A 31 -8.14 -4.26 6.00
C LEU A 31 -6.76 -3.58 6.08
N GLY A 32 -6.26 -3.04 4.97
CA GLY A 32 -5.00 -2.30 4.95
C GLY A 32 -4.97 -1.10 5.89
N VAL A 33 -6.06 -0.32 5.94
CA VAL A 33 -6.20 0.82 6.86
C VAL A 33 -6.28 0.34 8.31
N GLN A 34 -7.13 -0.66 8.61
CA GLN A 34 -7.32 -1.19 9.96
C GLN A 34 -6.05 -1.79 10.55
N MET A 35 -5.32 -2.59 9.75
CA MET A 35 -4.06 -3.18 10.17
C MET A 35 -3.08 -2.09 10.64
N ARG A 36 -2.97 -0.99 9.90
CA ARG A 36 -2.10 0.13 10.29
C ARG A 36 -2.57 0.91 11.49
N GLN A 37 -3.87 1.12 11.63
CA GLN A 37 -4.41 1.77 12.83
C GLN A 37 -4.03 0.96 14.07
N SER A 38 -4.09 -0.38 13.97
CA SER A 38 -3.58 -1.26 15.02
C SER A 38 -2.05 -1.11 15.23
N LEU A 39 -1.25 -1.01 14.15
CA LEU A 39 0.21 -0.80 14.25
C LEU A 39 0.64 0.54 14.84
N SER A 40 -0.18 1.58 14.67
CA SER A 40 0.15 2.97 15.02
C SER A 40 -0.54 3.47 16.30
N ALA A 41 -1.43 2.67 16.89
CA ALA A 41 -2.13 3.03 18.12
C ALA A 41 -1.17 3.19 19.32
N THR A 42 -1.46 4.18 20.18
CA THR A 42 -0.76 4.39 21.45
C THR A 42 -1.82 4.59 22.56
N PRO A 43 -1.97 3.66 23.52
CA PRO A 43 -1.27 2.37 23.59
C PRO A 43 -1.63 1.47 22.39
N PRO A 44 -0.80 0.46 22.07
CA PRO A 44 -1.10 -0.50 21.01
C PRO A 44 -2.52 -1.07 21.19
N ASN A 45 -3.28 -1.19 20.11
CA ASN A 45 -4.60 -1.82 20.17
C ASN A 45 -4.42 -3.27 20.66
N GLU A 46 -5.18 -3.67 21.68
CA GLU A 46 -5.15 -5.03 22.24
C GLU A 46 -5.64 -6.09 21.24
N GLN A 47 -6.39 -5.69 20.21
CA GLN A 47 -6.87 -6.62 19.19
C GLN A 47 -5.69 -7.20 18.38
N PRO A 48 -5.46 -8.53 18.43
CA PRO A 48 -4.45 -9.19 17.63
C PRO A 48 -4.62 -8.88 16.15
N ARG A 49 -3.51 -8.60 15.47
CA ARG A 49 -3.47 -8.30 14.03
C ARG A 49 -4.13 -9.40 13.20
N ASP A 50 -3.83 -10.64 13.56
CA ASP A 50 -4.40 -11.82 12.93
C ASP A 50 -5.92 -11.89 13.06
N ASP A 51 -6.51 -11.24 14.07
CA ASP A 51 -7.97 -11.23 14.26
C ASP A 51 -8.65 -10.32 13.24
N VAL A 52 -8.03 -9.18 12.90
CA VAL A 52 -8.56 -8.27 11.88
C VAL A 52 -8.51 -8.94 10.50
N GLU A 53 -7.38 -9.58 10.18
CA GLU A 53 -7.25 -10.32 8.92
C GLU A 53 -8.19 -11.53 8.87
N ARG A 54 -8.33 -12.27 9.97
CA ARG A 54 -9.23 -13.42 10.07
C ARG A 54 -10.69 -13.02 9.94
N ALA A 55 -11.10 -11.88 10.48
CA ALA A 55 -12.45 -11.35 10.30
C ALA A 55 -12.76 -11.12 8.82
N VAL A 56 -11.86 -10.43 8.10
CA VAL A 56 -12.03 -10.17 6.66
C VAL A 56 -11.99 -11.47 5.84
N ALA A 57 -11.11 -12.41 6.19
CA ALA A 57 -11.09 -13.73 5.57
C ALA A 57 -12.41 -14.50 5.81
N GLY A 58 -13.03 -14.35 6.98
CA GLY A 58 -14.33 -14.90 7.33
C GLY A 58 -15.46 -14.31 6.48
N GLU A 59 -15.51 -12.99 6.33
CA GLU A 59 -16.50 -12.31 5.48
C GLU A 59 -16.40 -12.77 4.01
N ILE A 60 -15.19 -12.94 3.50
CA ILE A 60 -14.95 -13.47 2.15
C ILE A 60 -15.40 -14.94 2.05
N ALA A 61 -15.12 -15.76 3.06
CA ALA A 61 -15.54 -17.16 3.08
C ALA A 61 -17.07 -17.30 3.15
N GLU A 62 -17.74 -16.44 3.90
CA GLU A 62 -19.21 -16.37 3.95
C GLU A 62 -19.80 -15.98 2.58
N LEU A 63 -19.21 -15.00 1.89
CA LEU A 63 -19.60 -14.65 0.53
C LEU A 63 -19.45 -15.84 -0.42
N ILE A 64 -18.30 -16.53 -0.39
CA ILE A 64 -18.04 -17.70 -1.23
C ILE A 64 -19.04 -18.83 -0.93
N HIS A 65 -19.35 -19.07 0.35
CA HIS A 65 -20.31 -20.12 0.73
C HIS A 65 -21.73 -19.79 0.28
N GLY A 66 -22.16 -18.54 0.46
CA GLY A 66 -23.49 -18.09 0.07
C GLY A 66 -23.67 -17.95 -1.45
N GLN A 67 -22.62 -17.58 -2.17
CA GLN A 67 -22.64 -17.33 -3.61
C GLN A 67 -21.31 -17.77 -4.27
N PRO A 68 -21.08 -19.09 -4.46
CA PRO A 68 -19.91 -19.59 -5.16
C PRO A 68 -19.78 -18.99 -6.56
N GLY A 69 -18.57 -18.60 -6.95
CA GLY A 69 -18.33 -17.96 -8.25
C GLY A 69 -18.94 -16.57 -8.41
N HIS A 70 -19.29 -15.88 -7.32
CA HIS A 70 -19.78 -14.50 -7.39
C HIS A 70 -18.79 -13.58 -8.11
N ALA A 71 -19.28 -12.78 -9.06
CA ALA A 71 -18.45 -11.97 -9.95
C ALA A 71 -17.50 -11.01 -9.22
N SER A 72 -17.84 -10.57 -8.01
CA SER A 72 -16.97 -9.68 -7.23
C SER A 72 -15.69 -10.34 -6.72
N LEU A 73 -15.58 -11.67 -6.74
CA LEU A 73 -14.38 -12.41 -6.31
C LEU A 73 -13.22 -12.24 -7.29
N THR A 74 -13.52 -11.97 -8.56
CA THR A 74 -12.53 -11.81 -9.64
C THR A 74 -12.61 -10.44 -10.32
N ALA A 75 -13.57 -9.59 -9.96
CA ALA A 75 -13.74 -8.26 -10.52
C ALA A 75 -12.47 -7.39 -10.33
N PRO A 76 -11.83 -6.92 -11.41
CA PRO A 76 -10.64 -6.09 -11.30
C PRO A 76 -10.99 -4.67 -10.84
N ASP A 77 -10.05 -4.02 -10.15
CA ASP A 77 -10.12 -2.59 -9.85
C ASP A 77 -9.74 -1.72 -11.06
N GLY A 78 -9.65 -0.40 -10.87
CA GLY A 78 -9.24 0.54 -11.91
C GLY A 78 -7.80 0.36 -12.43
N GLN A 79 -6.98 -0.47 -11.78
CA GLN A 79 -5.64 -0.86 -12.22
C GLN A 79 -5.62 -2.27 -12.85
N GLY A 80 -6.77 -2.91 -13.03
CA GLY A 80 -6.85 -4.29 -13.52
C GLY A 80 -6.59 -5.34 -12.44
N ARG A 81 -6.45 -4.96 -11.16
CA ARG A 81 -6.05 -5.88 -10.09
C ARG A 81 -7.25 -6.58 -9.51
N THR A 82 -7.20 -7.91 -9.48
CA THR A 82 -8.21 -8.73 -8.82
C THR A 82 -8.08 -8.64 -7.29
N PRO A 83 -9.12 -9.00 -6.52
CA PRO A 83 -9.02 -9.11 -5.07
C PRO A 83 -7.85 -10.00 -4.60
N LEU A 84 -7.55 -11.08 -5.34
CA LEU A 84 -6.41 -11.94 -5.04
C LEU A 84 -5.08 -11.17 -5.12
N MET A 85 -4.86 -10.36 -6.17
CA MET A 85 -3.64 -9.55 -6.30
C MET A 85 -3.50 -8.52 -5.19
N GLN A 86 -4.63 -7.92 -4.76
CA GLN A 86 -4.65 -6.96 -3.65
C GLN A 86 -4.26 -7.66 -2.34
N ALA A 87 -4.85 -8.84 -2.05
CA ALA A 87 -4.52 -9.62 -0.86
C ALA A 87 -3.05 -10.07 -0.83
N VAL A 88 -2.52 -10.50 -1.99
CA VAL A 88 -1.11 -10.89 -2.15
C VAL A 88 -0.17 -9.70 -1.92
N SER A 89 -0.44 -8.56 -2.56
CA SER A 89 0.32 -7.32 -2.33
C SER A 89 0.22 -6.84 -0.89
N GLY A 90 -0.92 -7.16 -0.26
CA GLY A 90 -1.24 -7.00 1.15
C GLY A 90 -0.34 -7.77 2.10
N GLY A 91 0.12 -8.95 1.68
CA GLY A 91 0.68 -9.95 2.59
C GLY A 91 -0.41 -10.62 3.44
N TYR A 92 -1.67 -10.61 3.02
CA TYR A 92 -2.81 -11.12 3.80
C TYR A 92 -3.05 -12.60 3.51
N LEU A 93 -2.22 -13.47 4.09
CA LEU A 93 -2.22 -14.91 3.85
C LEU A 93 -3.57 -15.58 4.12
N LEU A 94 -4.30 -15.22 5.18
CA LEU A 94 -5.61 -15.79 5.49
C LEU A 94 -6.64 -15.39 4.44
N VAL A 95 -6.59 -14.15 3.96
CA VAL A 95 -7.47 -13.67 2.89
C VAL A 95 -7.12 -14.35 1.56
N VAL A 96 -5.84 -14.51 1.24
CA VAL A 96 -5.39 -15.27 0.06
C VAL A 96 -5.94 -16.69 0.11
N LYS A 97 -5.78 -17.38 1.25
CA LYS A 97 -6.31 -18.75 1.43
C LYS A 97 -7.81 -18.81 1.27
N ALA A 98 -8.55 -17.88 1.86
CA ALA A 98 -10.01 -17.81 1.75
C ALA A 98 -10.46 -17.64 0.29
N LEU A 99 -9.86 -16.68 -0.44
CA LEU A 99 -10.15 -16.45 -1.86
C LEU A 99 -9.88 -17.68 -2.72
N LEU A 100 -8.75 -18.37 -2.49
CA LEU A 100 -8.34 -19.56 -3.26
C LEU A 100 -9.22 -20.79 -3.02
N THR A 101 -10.18 -20.74 -2.08
CA THR A 101 -11.18 -21.82 -1.92
C THR A 101 -12.24 -21.80 -3.03
N ASP A 102 -12.44 -20.66 -3.69
CA ASP A 102 -13.42 -20.54 -4.76
C ASP A 102 -12.81 -20.92 -6.13
N ALA A 103 -13.57 -21.72 -6.90
CA ALA A 103 -13.11 -22.22 -8.19
C ALA A 103 -12.93 -21.11 -9.24
N SER A 104 -13.76 -20.05 -9.22
CA SER A 104 -13.65 -18.93 -10.16
C SER A 104 -12.38 -18.13 -9.94
N VAL A 105 -11.97 -17.96 -8.68
CA VAL A 105 -10.69 -17.29 -8.33
C VAL A 105 -9.52 -18.12 -8.84
N ARG A 106 -9.55 -19.44 -8.66
CA ARG A 106 -8.51 -20.34 -9.18
C ARG A 106 -8.45 -20.33 -10.71
N GLN A 107 -9.58 -20.27 -11.39
CA GLN A 107 -9.61 -20.14 -12.86
C GLN A 107 -9.02 -18.80 -13.34
N ALA A 108 -9.19 -17.73 -12.56
CA ALA A 108 -8.65 -16.40 -12.86
C ALA A 108 -7.24 -16.16 -12.27
N ILE A 109 -6.57 -17.17 -11.71
CA ILE A 109 -5.33 -16.99 -10.93
C ILE A 109 -4.17 -16.35 -11.71
N ASN A 110 -4.14 -16.61 -13.03
CA ASN A 110 -3.12 -16.09 -13.95
C ASN A 110 -3.61 -14.85 -14.74
N GLN A 111 -4.77 -14.27 -14.37
CA GLN A 111 -5.16 -12.96 -14.90
C GLN A 111 -4.03 -11.96 -14.61
N ALA A 112 -3.72 -11.12 -15.58
CA ALA A 112 -2.76 -10.04 -15.45
C ALA A 112 -3.48 -8.71 -15.25
N ASP A 113 -2.89 -7.83 -14.45
CA ASP A 113 -3.38 -6.45 -14.29
C ASP A 113 -2.98 -5.56 -15.47
N ALA A 114 -3.25 -4.25 -15.39
CA ALA A 114 -2.92 -3.31 -16.46
C ALA A 114 -1.41 -3.13 -16.69
N ALA A 115 -0.56 -3.58 -15.75
CA ALA A 115 0.89 -3.61 -15.89
C ALA A 115 1.42 -4.96 -16.41
N GLY A 116 0.53 -5.93 -16.68
CA GLY A 116 0.90 -7.28 -17.07
C GLY A 116 1.29 -8.18 -15.90
N GLU A 117 1.04 -7.75 -14.66
CA GLU A 117 1.48 -8.47 -13.45
C GLU A 117 0.38 -9.44 -12.97
N THR A 118 0.75 -10.71 -12.73
CA THR A 118 -0.15 -11.71 -12.13
C THR A 118 -0.07 -11.71 -10.60
N ALA A 119 -0.98 -12.42 -9.93
CA ALA A 119 -0.91 -12.59 -8.47
C ALA A 119 0.43 -13.22 -8.02
N TRP A 120 0.97 -14.20 -8.77
CA TRP A 120 2.27 -14.79 -8.45
C TRP A 120 3.41 -13.78 -8.57
N MET A 121 3.43 -12.94 -9.61
CA MET A 121 4.43 -11.88 -9.76
C MET A 121 4.39 -10.88 -8.59
N LYS A 122 3.19 -10.45 -8.16
CA LYS A 122 3.03 -9.58 -6.98
C LYS A 122 3.62 -10.21 -5.72
N ALA A 123 3.47 -11.52 -5.54
CA ALA A 123 4.06 -12.24 -4.42
C ALA A 123 5.59 -12.21 -4.48
N GLN A 124 6.18 -12.37 -5.67
CA GLN A 124 7.63 -12.27 -5.87
C GLN A 124 8.15 -10.87 -5.55
N PHE A 125 7.41 -9.82 -5.91
CA PHE A 125 7.82 -8.45 -5.64
C PHE A 125 7.80 -8.12 -4.15
N ALA A 126 6.98 -8.80 -3.35
CA ALA A 126 6.86 -8.59 -1.91
C ALA A 126 6.84 -7.10 -1.53
N PRO A 127 5.91 -6.31 -2.08
CA PRO A 127 5.99 -4.85 -2.09
C PRO A 127 6.13 -4.20 -0.71
N GLY A 128 5.56 -4.83 0.33
CA GLY A 128 5.71 -4.39 1.73
C GLY A 128 7.08 -4.66 2.36
N MET A 129 8.01 -5.29 1.63
CA MET A 129 9.36 -5.66 2.07
C MET A 129 10.47 -5.17 1.14
N THR A 130 10.14 -4.67 -0.06
CA THR A 130 11.12 -4.38 -1.11
C THR A 130 11.13 -2.91 -1.55
N LEU A 131 10.47 -2.00 -0.79
CA LEU A 131 10.44 -0.57 -1.12
C LEU A 131 11.84 0.01 -1.25
N ALA A 132 12.75 -0.31 -0.33
CA ALA A 132 14.14 0.16 -0.35
C ALA A 132 14.94 -0.37 -1.56
N ALA A 133 14.60 -1.55 -2.08
CA ALA A 133 15.20 -2.08 -3.30
C ALA A 133 14.68 -1.36 -4.55
N CYS A 134 13.36 -1.09 -4.60
CA CYS A 134 12.73 -0.41 -5.74
C CYS A 134 13.02 1.10 -5.79
N GLN A 135 13.03 1.74 -4.62
CA GLN A 135 13.10 3.18 -4.42
C GLN A 135 14.17 3.52 -3.37
N PRO A 136 15.47 3.31 -3.66
CA PRO A 136 16.53 3.55 -2.67
C PRO A 136 16.59 5.00 -2.17
N GLY A 137 16.11 5.97 -2.95
CA GLY A 137 16.01 7.37 -2.52
C GLY A 137 14.95 7.63 -1.44
N ALA A 138 14.11 6.65 -1.11
CA ALA A 138 13.26 6.73 0.07
C ALA A 138 14.09 6.75 1.37
N LEU A 139 15.33 6.24 1.34
CA LEU A 139 16.27 6.20 2.48
C LEU A 139 17.06 7.51 2.63
N THR A 140 16.34 8.61 2.80
CA THR A 140 16.88 9.97 2.93
C THR A 140 16.23 10.67 4.13
N LEU A 141 16.89 11.68 4.70
CA LEU A 141 16.34 12.36 5.89
C LEU A 141 15.01 13.05 5.61
N ASP A 142 14.85 13.70 4.45
CA ASP A 142 13.62 14.38 4.10
C ASP A 142 12.44 13.43 3.89
N ARG A 143 12.69 12.15 3.53
CA ARG A 143 11.66 11.12 3.31
C ARG A 143 11.49 10.15 4.47
N TYR A 144 12.35 10.19 5.50
CA TYR A 144 12.28 9.30 6.65
C TYR A 144 10.89 9.19 7.31
N PRO A 145 10.09 10.29 7.45
CA PRO A 145 8.73 10.16 8.00
C PRO A 145 7.81 9.25 7.18
N LEU A 146 7.98 9.17 5.85
CA LEU A 146 7.22 8.27 4.99
C LEU A 146 7.62 6.79 5.18
N LEU A 147 8.83 6.52 5.68
CA LEU A 147 9.32 5.16 5.91
C LEU A 147 8.72 4.50 7.15
N LEU A 148 8.31 5.26 8.17
CA LEU A 148 7.88 4.68 9.44
C LEU A 148 6.75 3.65 9.29
N PRO A 149 5.64 3.94 8.58
CA PRO A 149 4.58 2.95 8.40
C PRO A 149 5.03 1.75 7.56
N TYR A 150 5.94 1.96 6.60
CA TYR A 150 6.56 0.89 5.83
C TYR A 150 7.39 -0.04 6.73
N LEU A 151 8.24 0.51 7.60
CA LEU A 151 9.09 -0.27 8.51
C LEU A 151 8.27 -1.08 9.51
N GLN A 152 7.20 -0.49 10.06
CA GLN A 152 6.27 -1.20 10.93
C GLN A 152 5.67 -2.42 10.21
N ARG A 153 5.22 -2.24 8.97
CA ARG A 153 4.66 -3.32 8.15
C ARG A 153 5.69 -4.38 7.79
N MET A 154 6.87 -3.97 7.33
CA MET A 154 7.96 -4.87 7.00
C MET A 154 8.34 -5.73 8.21
N GLY A 155 8.38 -5.15 9.40
CA GLY A 155 8.60 -5.88 10.66
C GLY A 155 7.56 -6.97 10.91
N VAL A 156 6.28 -6.73 10.57
CA VAL A 156 5.22 -7.75 10.66
C VAL A 156 5.45 -8.87 9.66
N LEU A 157 5.71 -8.55 8.40
CA LEU A 157 5.87 -9.54 7.33
C LEU A 157 7.12 -10.41 7.51
N MET A 158 8.13 -9.89 8.22
CA MET A 158 9.33 -10.62 8.62
C MET A 158 9.18 -11.38 9.94
N SER A 159 8.12 -11.15 10.71
CA SER A 159 7.95 -11.82 12.00
C SER A 159 7.48 -13.26 11.81
N GLY A 160 8.13 -14.21 12.50
CA GLY A 160 7.79 -15.63 12.47
C GLY A 160 8.88 -16.54 11.89
N SER A 161 8.71 -17.85 12.05
CA SER A 161 9.66 -18.87 11.57
C SER A 161 9.53 -19.20 10.08
N ARG A 162 8.41 -18.83 9.45
CA ARG A 162 8.20 -18.88 8.00
C ARG A 162 7.80 -17.50 7.51
N SER A 163 8.45 -17.03 6.46
CA SER A 163 8.06 -15.81 5.76
C SER A 163 6.61 -15.92 5.27
N VAL A 164 5.76 -14.96 5.65
CA VAL A 164 4.37 -14.86 5.17
C VAL A 164 4.34 -14.83 3.64
N VAL A 165 5.31 -14.14 3.02
CA VAL A 165 5.42 -14.05 1.58
C VAL A 165 5.70 -15.41 0.94
N ALA A 166 6.60 -16.21 1.52
CA ALA A 166 6.87 -17.56 1.04
C ALA A 166 5.61 -18.47 1.14
N ALA A 167 4.84 -18.33 2.22
CA ALA A 167 3.58 -19.06 2.39
C ALA A 167 2.51 -18.63 1.37
N ILE A 168 2.45 -17.35 1.00
CA ILE A 168 1.57 -16.84 -0.06
C ILE A 168 2.00 -17.39 -1.42
N THR A 169 3.29 -17.33 -1.77
CA THR A 169 3.82 -17.90 -3.01
C THR A 169 3.46 -19.38 -3.12
N GLN A 170 3.69 -20.16 -2.05
CA GLN A 170 3.33 -21.58 -2.02
C GLN A 170 1.83 -21.80 -2.23
N ALA A 171 0.96 -21.03 -1.56
CA ALA A 171 -0.48 -21.16 -1.71
C ALA A 171 -0.96 -20.86 -3.14
N LEU A 172 -0.36 -19.87 -3.81
CA LEU A 172 -0.67 -19.56 -5.21
C LEU A 172 -0.24 -20.70 -6.14
N GLU A 173 0.96 -21.25 -5.94
CA GLU A 173 1.48 -22.35 -6.75
C GLU A 173 0.67 -23.64 -6.58
N GLU A 174 0.27 -23.97 -5.35
CA GLU A 174 -0.63 -25.10 -5.04
C GLU A 174 -2.02 -24.92 -5.66
N ALA A 175 -2.43 -23.67 -5.90
CA ALA A 175 -3.67 -23.33 -6.58
C ALA A 175 -3.54 -23.26 -8.11
N GLY A 176 -2.35 -23.52 -8.67
CA GLY A 176 -2.11 -23.57 -10.11
C GLY A 176 -1.61 -22.27 -10.75
N ALA A 177 -1.02 -21.36 -9.96
CA ALA A 177 -0.43 -20.14 -10.52
C ALA A 177 0.83 -20.45 -11.35
N ASP A 178 0.97 -19.76 -12.49
CA ASP A 178 2.10 -19.90 -13.40
C ASP A 178 3.36 -19.20 -12.85
N ARG A 179 4.47 -19.94 -12.80
CA ARG A 179 5.77 -19.46 -12.30
C ARG A 179 6.59 -18.80 -13.40
N ASN A 180 6.07 -17.73 -14.00
CA ASN A 180 6.78 -17.00 -15.04
C ASN A 180 7.82 -16.03 -14.42
N ALA A 181 9.00 -16.58 -14.07
CA ALA A 181 10.08 -15.82 -13.43
C ALA A 181 10.65 -14.71 -14.33
N ASP A 182 10.75 -14.94 -15.64
CA ASP A 182 11.26 -13.96 -16.60
C ASP A 182 10.34 -12.74 -16.68
N ALA A 183 9.03 -12.97 -16.85
CA ALA A 183 8.06 -11.88 -16.86
C ALA A 183 7.96 -11.16 -15.50
N ALA A 184 8.15 -11.87 -14.38
CA ALA A 184 8.25 -11.23 -13.07
C ALA A 184 9.49 -10.31 -13.02
N HIS A 185 10.65 -10.77 -13.49
CA HIS A 185 11.87 -9.99 -13.51
C HIS A 185 11.73 -8.73 -14.40
N GLU A 186 11.18 -8.87 -15.61
CA GLU A 186 10.91 -7.76 -16.51
C GLU A 186 9.92 -6.76 -15.90
N GLY A 187 8.82 -7.26 -15.30
CA GLY A 187 7.83 -6.43 -14.61
C GLY A 187 8.44 -5.64 -13.45
N TRP A 188 9.30 -6.28 -12.64
CA TRP A 188 10.03 -5.58 -11.57
C TRP A 188 10.89 -4.44 -12.13
N LEU A 189 11.71 -4.72 -13.15
CA LEU A 189 12.61 -3.71 -13.72
C LEU A 189 11.86 -2.55 -14.39
N ALA A 190 10.70 -2.82 -15.00
CA ALA A 190 9.83 -1.79 -15.55
C ALA A 190 9.26 -0.88 -14.45
N ARG A 191 8.88 -1.46 -13.31
CA ARG A 191 8.32 -0.73 -12.16
C ARG A 191 9.38 0.02 -11.34
N CYS A 192 10.60 -0.52 -11.28
CA CYS A 192 11.68 -0.07 -10.42
C CYS A 192 12.87 0.38 -11.28
N PRO A 193 12.74 1.49 -12.03
CA PRO A 193 13.77 1.99 -12.95
C PRO A 193 15.09 2.36 -12.25
N ASN A 194 15.01 2.68 -10.94
CA ASN A 194 16.14 3.09 -10.11
C ASN A 194 16.87 1.89 -9.48
N THR A 195 16.57 0.67 -9.91
CA THR A 195 17.25 -0.54 -9.46
C THR A 195 18.74 -0.41 -9.72
N ALA A 196 19.57 -0.57 -8.68
CA ALA A 196 21.01 -0.42 -8.78
C ALA A 196 21.62 -1.48 -9.72
N PRO A 197 22.71 -1.17 -10.46
CA PRO A 197 23.36 -2.14 -11.35
C PRO A 197 23.73 -3.46 -10.66
N GLU A 198 24.15 -3.41 -9.41
CA GLU A 198 24.51 -4.59 -8.60
C GLU A 198 23.29 -5.47 -8.35
N LEU A 199 22.15 -4.86 -8.01
CA LEU A 199 20.89 -5.59 -7.84
C LEU A 199 20.44 -6.19 -9.17
N ARG A 200 20.47 -5.44 -10.29
CA ARG A 200 20.15 -5.99 -11.62
C ARG A 200 20.98 -7.24 -11.94
N ALA A 201 22.29 -7.18 -11.65
CA ALA A 201 23.18 -8.31 -11.85
C ALA A 201 22.86 -9.50 -10.92
N ALA A 202 22.40 -9.24 -9.69
CA ALA A 202 21.98 -10.28 -8.75
C ALA A 202 20.67 -10.95 -9.19
N LEU A 203 19.69 -10.16 -9.65
CA LEU A 203 18.40 -10.68 -10.13
C LEU A 203 18.56 -11.60 -11.34
N ALA A 204 19.55 -11.36 -12.20
CA ALA A 204 19.85 -12.21 -13.36
C ALA A 204 20.34 -13.63 -13.00
N ARG A 205 20.72 -13.89 -11.74
CA ARG A 205 21.33 -15.16 -11.31
C ARG A 205 20.64 -15.84 -10.14
N GLY A 206 19.64 -15.21 -9.54
CA GLY A 206 19.07 -15.62 -8.26
C GLY A 206 17.55 -15.71 -8.29
N ASP A 207 16.99 -16.25 -7.20
CA ASP A 207 15.57 -16.14 -6.93
C ASP A 207 15.19 -14.66 -6.76
N LEU A 208 14.15 -14.23 -7.49
CA LEU A 208 13.74 -12.84 -7.56
C LEU A 208 13.38 -12.32 -6.17
N GLN A 209 12.45 -12.99 -5.49
CA GLN A 209 11.94 -12.57 -4.19
C GLN A 209 13.05 -12.47 -3.14
N THR A 210 13.87 -13.51 -3.02
CA THR A 210 14.98 -13.56 -2.06
C THR A 210 15.99 -12.46 -2.33
N SER A 211 16.34 -12.23 -3.59
CA SER A 211 17.30 -11.19 -3.98
C SER A 211 16.78 -9.79 -3.63
N LEU A 212 15.51 -9.52 -3.91
CA LEU A 212 14.88 -8.23 -3.61
C LEU A 212 14.77 -7.97 -2.11
N ILE A 213 14.33 -8.96 -1.34
CA ILE A 213 14.19 -8.83 0.13
C ILE A 213 15.57 -8.62 0.77
N ASN A 214 16.58 -9.38 0.35
CA ASN A 214 17.92 -9.25 0.89
C ASN A 214 18.53 -7.88 0.59
N ASP A 215 18.41 -7.38 -0.64
CA ASP A 215 18.89 -6.04 -1.00
C ASP A 215 18.17 -4.96 -0.20
N ALA A 216 16.83 -5.03 -0.08
CA ALA A 216 16.07 -4.08 0.72
C ALA A 216 16.49 -4.08 2.19
N LEU A 217 16.70 -5.26 2.79
CA LEU A 217 17.18 -5.39 4.17
C LEU A 217 18.59 -4.82 4.34
N GLN A 218 19.52 -5.13 3.44
CA GLN A 218 20.89 -4.60 3.49
C GLN A 218 20.91 -3.08 3.39
N ARG A 219 20.10 -2.49 2.50
CA ARG A 219 19.96 -1.03 2.39
C ARG A 219 19.40 -0.41 3.67
N GLN A 220 18.38 -1.03 4.26
CA GLN A 220 17.80 -0.54 5.51
C GLN A 220 18.80 -0.62 6.67
N LEU A 221 19.54 -1.73 6.79
CA LEU A 221 20.58 -1.89 7.81
C LEU A 221 21.70 -0.86 7.62
N GLY A 222 22.13 -0.62 6.38
CA GLY A 222 23.07 0.43 6.03
C GLY A 222 22.59 1.81 6.44
N PHE A 223 21.34 2.15 6.10
CA PHE A 223 20.72 3.42 6.51
C PHE A 223 20.68 3.56 8.03
N ASN A 224 20.24 2.53 8.77
CA ASN A 224 20.18 2.55 10.23
C ASN A 224 21.56 2.73 10.86
N LYS A 225 22.60 2.09 10.29
CA LYS A 225 23.98 2.24 10.75
C LYS A 225 24.48 3.67 10.55
N THR A 226 24.23 4.27 9.38
CA THR A 226 24.56 5.67 9.10
C THR A 226 23.79 6.63 10.01
N TYR A 227 22.50 6.35 10.24
CA TYR A 227 21.67 7.09 11.20
C TYR A 227 22.26 7.07 12.61
N ALA A 228 22.67 5.90 13.09
CA ALA A 228 23.32 5.74 14.39
C ALA A 228 24.68 6.46 14.48
N ALA A 229 25.40 6.60 13.35
CA ALA A 229 26.66 7.32 13.29
C ALA A 229 26.48 8.86 13.27
N GLY A 230 25.28 9.35 12.98
CA GLY A 230 24.90 10.76 13.10
C GLY A 230 24.22 11.33 11.85
N LEU A 231 23.28 12.25 12.06
CA LEU A 231 22.42 12.84 11.01
C LEU A 231 23.21 13.53 9.88
N ALA A 232 24.39 14.08 10.17
CA ALA A 232 25.23 14.75 9.18
C ALA A 232 25.73 13.81 8.07
N SER A 233 25.72 12.50 8.30
CA SER A 233 26.20 11.50 7.34
C SER A 233 25.10 10.94 6.43
N ILE A 234 23.83 11.30 6.67
CA ILE A 234 22.71 10.83 5.85
C ILE A 234 22.45 11.82 4.73
N ALA A 235 22.22 11.29 3.52
CA ALA A 235 21.76 12.06 2.39
C ALA A 235 20.45 12.80 2.75
N GLN A 236 20.47 14.13 2.61
CA GLN A 236 19.32 14.96 2.95
C GLN A 236 18.14 14.72 2.01
N ARG A 237 18.43 14.46 0.73
CA ARG A 237 17.45 14.28 -0.34
C ARG A 237 17.88 13.16 -1.30
N PRO A 238 16.95 12.60 -2.10
CA PRO A 238 17.29 11.69 -3.18
C PRO A 238 18.21 12.37 -4.21
N PRO A 239 19.09 11.61 -4.87
CA PRO A 239 19.86 12.11 -6.01
C PRO A 239 18.94 12.60 -7.14
N SER A 240 19.33 13.68 -7.83
CA SER A 240 18.51 14.34 -8.86
C SER A 240 18.19 13.44 -10.07
N GLU A 241 19.06 12.48 -10.35
CA GLU A 241 18.94 11.49 -11.42
C GLU A 241 17.94 10.38 -11.08
N MET A 242 17.57 10.24 -9.80
CA MET A 242 16.62 9.23 -9.37
C MET A 242 15.20 9.66 -9.75
N LYS A 243 14.61 8.94 -10.69
CA LYS A 243 13.27 9.26 -11.19
C LYS A 243 12.23 8.60 -10.31
N PHE A 244 11.40 9.38 -9.63
CA PHE A 244 10.12 8.84 -9.20
C PHE A 244 9.28 8.56 -10.45
N ILE A 245 8.94 7.30 -10.65
CA ILE A 245 7.96 6.92 -11.67
C ILE A 245 6.65 6.70 -10.95
N PRO A 246 5.69 7.63 -11.03
CA PRO A 246 4.34 7.31 -10.62
C PRO A 246 3.86 6.13 -11.47
N PRO A 247 3.02 5.23 -10.92
CA PRO A 247 2.26 4.27 -11.71
C PRO A 247 1.72 4.91 -12.99
N SER A 248 1.60 4.14 -14.08
CA SER A 248 1.25 4.59 -15.44
C SER A 248 -0.09 5.36 -15.57
N ARG A 249 -0.81 5.59 -14.47
CA ARG A 249 -2.07 6.32 -14.41
C ARG A 249 -1.87 7.80 -14.11
N ARG A 250 -2.71 8.63 -14.73
CA ARG A 250 -2.83 10.05 -14.38
C ARG A 250 -3.19 10.17 -12.89
N PRO A 251 -2.50 11.03 -12.12
CA PRO A 251 -2.86 11.28 -10.73
C PRO A 251 -4.33 11.69 -10.59
N GLU A 252 -5.02 11.07 -9.65
CA GLU A 252 -6.38 11.47 -9.25
C GLU A 252 -6.32 12.69 -8.32
N SER A 253 -7.43 13.40 -8.18
CA SER A 253 -7.53 14.39 -7.11
C SER A 253 -7.62 13.67 -5.76
N ILE A 254 -6.93 14.17 -4.73
CA ILE A 254 -7.08 13.65 -3.37
C ILE A 254 -8.54 13.60 -2.88
N THR A 255 -9.40 14.46 -3.42
CA THR A 255 -10.84 14.50 -3.10
C THR A 255 -11.65 13.32 -3.65
N ALA A 256 -11.11 12.59 -4.64
CA ALA A 256 -11.71 11.37 -5.16
C ALA A 256 -11.39 10.14 -4.28
N LEU A 257 -10.41 10.27 -3.38
CA LEU A 257 -9.95 9.15 -2.56
C LEU A 257 -10.80 9.02 -1.29
N ARG A 258 -10.95 7.77 -0.84
CA ARG A 258 -11.53 7.46 0.47
C ARG A 258 -10.43 7.43 1.51
N CYS A 259 -10.29 8.52 2.26
CA CYS A 259 -9.26 8.63 3.29
C CYS A 259 -9.87 8.78 4.68
N ALA A 260 -9.48 7.87 5.58
CA ALA A 260 -9.84 7.91 6.99
C ALA A 260 -9.11 9.03 7.74
N ARG A 261 -7.91 9.43 7.26
CA ARG A 261 -7.09 10.48 7.90
C ARG A 261 -6.32 11.29 6.86
N LEU A 262 -6.43 12.62 6.94
CA LEU A 262 -5.72 13.61 6.12
C LEU A 262 -5.27 14.79 7.01
N PRO A 263 -4.22 14.62 7.85
CA PRO A 263 -3.76 15.69 8.71
C PRO A 263 -3.30 16.90 7.90
N ARG A 264 -3.56 18.10 8.41
CA ARG A 264 -3.05 19.34 7.81
C ARG A 264 -1.55 19.50 8.11
N PRO A 265 -0.76 20.09 7.19
CA PRO A 265 0.64 20.39 7.47
C PRO A 265 0.75 21.46 8.55
N THR A 266 1.55 21.17 9.57
CA THR A 266 1.88 22.10 10.65
C THR A 266 3.33 22.53 10.50
N LEU A 267 3.54 23.84 10.41
CA LEU A 267 4.88 24.43 10.44
C LEU A 267 5.42 24.34 11.87
N THR A 268 6.67 23.94 12.01
CA THR A 268 7.32 23.72 13.31
C THR A 268 8.62 24.49 13.35
N GLY A 269 8.84 25.25 14.43
CA GLY A 269 9.98 26.16 14.56
C GLY A 269 9.68 27.55 14.01
N GLY A 270 10.55 28.51 14.33
CA GLY A 270 10.46 29.86 13.77
C GLY A 270 11.00 29.88 12.35
N LEU A 271 10.22 30.43 11.41
CA LEU A 271 10.64 30.74 10.06
C LEU A 271 10.59 32.26 9.88
N ASN A 272 11.74 32.91 9.70
CA ASN A 272 11.80 34.33 9.42
C ASN A 272 11.58 34.60 7.93
N TRP A 273 10.35 34.41 7.48
CA TRP A 273 9.96 34.61 6.09
C TRP A 273 8.48 35.00 6.03
N THR A 274 8.15 36.00 5.22
CA THR A 274 6.78 36.41 4.92
C THR A 274 6.51 36.25 3.43
N GLY A 275 5.28 35.91 3.07
CA GLY A 275 4.89 35.74 1.68
C GLY A 275 3.96 34.55 1.45
N THR A 276 3.85 34.17 0.18
CA THR A 276 2.99 33.07 -0.26
C THR A 276 3.78 31.98 -0.97
N LEU A 277 3.55 30.73 -0.58
CA LEU A 277 4.17 29.57 -1.20
C LEU A 277 3.10 28.63 -1.76
N HIS A 278 3.25 28.23 -3.02
CA HIS A 278 2.39 27.26 -3.68
C HIS A 278 3.21 26.04 -4.11
N LEU A 279 2.91 24.89 -3.51
CA LEU A 279 3.53 23.62 -3.83
C LEU A 279 2.47 22.67 -4.38
N ARG A 280 2.81 21.96 -5.45
CA ARG A 280 2.05 20.80 -5.93
C ARG A 280 2.78 19.53 -5.51
N VAL A 281 2.03 18.59 -4.97
CA VAL A 281 2.51 17.27 -4.58
C VAL A 281 1.88 16.22 -5.48
N VAL A 282 2.70 15.35 -6.04
CA VAL A 282 2.26 14.07 -6.61
C VAL A 282 2.76 12.97 -5.70
N ALA A 283 1.84 12.18 -5.16
CA ALA A 283 2.14 11.13 -4.19
C ALA A 283 1.53 9.79 -4.63
N ALA A 284 2.22 8.71 -4.28
CA ALA A 284 1.69 7.36 -4.46
C ALA A 284 1.41 6.71 -3.10
N THR A 285 0.21 6.15 -2.96
CA THR A 285 -0.13 5.30 -1.82
C THR A 285 0.06 3.84 -2.13
N ARG A 286 0.54 3.08 -1.15
CA ARG A 286 0.53 1.61 -1.17
C ARG A 286 -0.08 1.06 0.10
N ALA A 287 -1.01 0.14 -0.09
CA ALA A 287 -2.07 -0.23 0.81
C ALA A 287 -2.74 0.95 1.51
N GLY A 288 -2.62 2.19 1.03
CA GLY A 288 -3.15 3.38 1.69
C GLY A 288 -2.20 4.26 2.49
N VAL A 289 -0.88 4.02 2.42
CA VAL A 289 0.16 4.92 2.97
C VAL A 289 0.90 5.60 1.85
N VAL A 290 1.18 6.90 1.98
CA VAL A 290 2.10 7.60 1.08
C VAL A 290 3.51 7.03 1.23
N GLU A 291 3.97 6.25 0.25
CA GLU A 291 5.35 5.73 0.24
C GLU A 291 6.33 6.71 -0.39
N VAL A 292 5.85 7.49 -1.36
CA VAL A 292 6.67 8.44 -2.11
C VAL A 292 5.85 9.67 -2.43
N ALA A 293 6.51 10.82 -2.38
CA ALA A 293 5.96 12.11 -2.75
C ALA A 293 7.02 12.95 -3.48
N ASP A 294 6.57 13.60 -4.55
CA ASP A 294 7.34 14.56 -5.33
C ASP A 294 6.69 15.93 -5.29
N PHE A 295 7.53 16.97 -5.28
CA PHE A 295 7.12 18.35 -5.05
C PHE A 295 7.50 19.21 -6.25
N THR A 296 6.54 19.94 -6.80
CA THR A 296 6.75 21.00 -7.77
C THR A 296 6.46 22.35 -7.12
N LEU A 297 7.38 23.31 -7.23
CA LEU A 297 7.12 24.70 -6.86
C LEU A 297 6.30 25.37 -7.97
N LEU A 298 5.16 25.94 -7.59
CA LEU A 298 4.25 26.66 -8.51
C LEU A 298 4.24 28.18 -8.27
N SER A 299 4.86 28.66 -7.18
CA SER A 299 5.00 30.10 -6.94
C SER A 299 5.83 30.77 -8.03
N ASN A 300 5.42 31.98 -8.44
CA ASN A 300 6.20 32.83 -9.34
C ASN A 300 7.46 33.37 -8.65
N ASP A 301 7.33 33.77 -7.39
CA ASP A 301 8.47 34.18 -6.57
C ASP A 301 9.12 32.93 -5.96
N ILE A 302 10.36 32.67 -6.33
CA ILE A 302 11.13 31.52 -5.84
C ILE A 302 11.85 31.95 -4.56
N PRO A 303 11.41 31.48 -3.37
CA PRO A 303 12.09 31.84 -2.13
C PRO A 303 13.41 31.10 -2.01
N GLU A 304 14.21 31.48 -1.01
CA GLU A 304 15.46 30.79 -0.71
C GLU A 304 15.24 29.28 -0.47
N PRO A 305 16.18 28.41 -0.89
CA PRO A 305 16.00 26.95 -0.81
C PRO A 305 15.60 26.43 0.57
N TYR A 306 16.13 27.03 1.65
CA TYR A 306 15.82 26.63 3.03
C TYR A 306 14.34 26.86 3.39
N VAL A 307 13.71 27.88 2.79
CA VAL A 307 12.28 28.16 2.96
C VAL A 307 11.48 27.03 2.33
N VAL A 308 11.78 26.70 1.07
CA VAL A 308 11.12 25.60 0.34
C VAL A 308 11.23 24.28 1.11
N ASP A 309 12.42 23.99 1.65
CA ASP A 309 12.66 22.80 2.47
C ASP A 309 11.85 22.76 3.75
N HIS A 310 11.70 23.90 4.42
CA HIS A 310 10.90 24.01 5.63
C HIS A 310 9.44 23.59 5.37
N PHE A 311 8.85 24.11 4.29
CA PHE A 311 7.49 23.74 3.88
C PHE A 311 7.41 22.30 3.38
N ARG A 312 8.38 21.82 2.60
CA ARG A 312 8.46 20.42 2.17
C ARG A 312 8.47 19.46 3.37
N GLY A 313 9.27 19.76 4.39
CA GLY A 313 9.31 18.96 5.62
C GLY A 313 7.97 18.91 6.34
N ALA A 314 7.24 20.03 6.41
CA ALA A 314 5.88 20.06 6.97
C ALA A 314 4.89 19.22 6.16
N LEU A 315 4.98 19.28 4.83
CA LEU A 315 4.15 18.46 3.94
C LEU A 315 4.47 16.97 4.07
N ILE A 316 5.75 16.57 4.09
CA ILE A 316 6.12 15.16 4.28
C ILE A 316 5.56 14.61 5.59
N ARG A 317 5.68 15.36 6.71
CA ARG A 317 5.11 14.95 8.00
C ARG A 317 3.58 14.80 7.96
N ALA A 318 2.90 15.68 7.22
CA ALA A 318 1.46 15.53 7.00
C ALA A 318 1.16 14.27 6.18
N LEU A 319 1.82 14.11 5.03
CA LEU A 319 1.64 12.97 4.12
C LEU A 319 1.93 11.63 4.80
N SER A 320 2.91 11.55 5.71
CA SER A 320 3.17 10.32 6.48
C SER A 320 2.01 9.91 7.39
N GLY A 321 1.11 10.84 7.72
CA GLY A 321 -0.10 10.59 8.49
C GLY A 321 -1.34 10.33 7.65
N TYR A 322 -1.24 10.33 6.31
CA TYR A 322 -2.37 10.03 5.43
C TYR A 322 -2.73 8.55 5.55
N GLN A 323 -4.03 8.27 5.61
CA GLN A 323 -4.58 6.91 5.63
C GLN A 323 -5.73 6.83 4.64
N CYS A 324 -5.46 6.29 3.45
CA CYS A 324 -6.45 6.10 2.39
C CYS A 324 -6.75 4.61 2.17
N GLU A 325 -7.92 4.28 1.66
CA GLU A 325 -8.25 2.92 1.24
C GLU A 325 -7.58 2.66 -0.11
N GLY A 326 -6.80 1.59 -0.24
CA GLY A 326 -6.20 1.15 -1.51
C GLY A 326 -4.95 1.89 -2.00
N ASP A 327 -4.52 1.51 -3.21
CA ASP A 327 -3.33 2.04 -3.87
C ASP A 327 -3.73 3.10 -4.89
N HIS A 328 -3.16 4.29 -4.75
CA HIS A 328 -3.52 5.45 -5.55
C HIS A 328 -2.28 6.22 -5.98
N VAL A 329 -2.42 6.94 -7.08
CA VAL A 329 -1.56 8.07 -7.40
C VAL A 329 -2.45 9.29 -7.31
N PHE A 330 -2.07 10.27 -6.50
CA PHE A 330 -2.86 11.47 -6.33
C PHE A 330 -2.04 12.73 -6.43
N GLU A 331 -2.71 13.79 -6.83
CA GLU A 331 -2.19 15.14 -6.86
C GLU A 331 -2.91 16.01 -5.83
N GLN A 332 -2.14 16.83 -5.10
CA GLN A 332 -2.66 17.80 -4.16
C GLN A 332 -1.84 19.09 -4.21
N GLU A 333 -2.53 20.23 -4.30
CA GLU A 333 -1.93 21.54 -4.18
C GLU A 333 -2.01 22.05 -2.73
N PHE A 334 -0.92 22.65 -2.26
CA PHE A 334 -0.80 23.28 -0.96
C PHE A 334 -0.43 24.74 -1.13
N ARG A 335 -1.21 25.62 -0.50
CA ARG A 335 -0.99 27.07 -0.52
C ARG A 335 -0.76 27.54 0.91
N PHE A 336 0.41 28.14 1.13
CA PHE A 336 0.81 28.71 2.41
C PHE A 336 0.83 30.22 2.29
N LYS A 337 0.38 30.90 3.33
CA LYS A 337 0.53 32.35 3.52
C LYS A 337 1.12 32.56 4.91
N VAL A 338 2.27 33.23 4.98
CA VAL A 338 2.91 33.61 6.24
C VAL A 338 2.90 35.13 6.33
N GLU A 339 2.33 35.62 7.43
CA GLU A 339 2.20 37.04 7.77
C GLU A 339 3.13 37.38 8.93
#